data_AF-A0A0U5G5B8-F1
#
_entry.id   AF-A0A0U5G5B8-F1
#
_cell.length_a   1.000
_cell.length_b   1.000
_cell.length_c   1.000
_cell.angle_alpha   90.00
_cell.angle_beta   90.00
_cell.angle_gamma   90.00
#
_symmetry.space_group_name_H-M   'P 1'
#
loop_
_entity.id
_entity.type
_entity.pdbx_description
1 polymer ?
#
loop_
_entity_poly.entity_id
_entity_poly.type
_entity_poly.pdbx_seq_one_letter_code
_entity_poly.pdbx_strand_id
1 'polypeptide(L)'
;MGYTEELCQICGVSFNISRIRGPDEPRSAAFGGHPGSWVEGRDFHNDARQQGGHDDDDDDDDNSSRFPPRCSDETGCSMVFRAEELAIGPPAMLEDLFLDDESSHSDPDYIYESVGEDEDGPLEFDSDVDLSEGEFSHGKMEVDSEGDDDDDEDDDDVGSKADQEWIFRAKPIIPEFDTEFLPVDAPVTGGLDGEEDFNNHGMQPLRLIQRHHEHIAGPGCVNTEGYRPHAISTEEMRNCHTVQCLLRKPRNWQPAAAADDMNFEKDSEYFLTGLADRMPTGLWDMEVEPARYGVGAGWQSQSAFYIETTQEELNQTGLPFHPTCFEIFIQASKQILGRVDIDALVQIRDRAALQQNEFPVTHQDDVRDEQEQVWKHSAGREYLVANPVFIPDLAPIVAASIVSDDAAFSIQNSPFPTTARLHDSTSAKDPFLSLPPELIHIIIWQLDSPDIAALRLSSRAFTHLPISLWHHLLVKEIPALYEAWSSDPAPYYWSTLLATDLIKQKQEREKFFRNLEEPISIIRQDMPEIAEEWIKDASMWQWPEDPDRAEMLKLSPIRLPYERTNWYQLYRDITGNRESLKGLKNRVRIWDAVVQIIDAIQAFRGEEVLT
;
A
#
# COMPACT_ATOMS: atom_id res chain seq x y z
N MET A 1 7.28 -25.35 -14.84
CA MET A 1 7.15 -25.40 -13.37
C MET A 1 5.82 -24.76 -13.03
N GLY A 2 5.07 -25.30 -12.06
CA GLY A 2 3.83 -24.66 -11.60
C GLY A 2 4.15 -23.33 -10.92
N TYR A 3 3.22 -22.38 -10.99
CA TYR A 3 3.29 -21.12 -10.25
C TYR A 3 3.37 -21.42 -8.74
N THR A 4 4.33 -20.79 -8.06
CA THR A 4 4.45 -20.79 -6.60
C THR A 4 4.53 -19.35 -6.15
N GLU A 5 3.76 -19.01 -5.13
CA GLU A 5 3.70 -17.65 -4.63
C GLU A 5 4.84 -17.36 -3.65
N GLU A 6 5.41 -16.18 -3.78
CA GLU A 6 6.45 -15.72 -2.87
C GLU A 6 5.86 -14.97 -1.70
N LEU A 7 6.46 -15.21 -0.55
CA LEU A 7 5.93 -14.80 0.74
C LEU A 7 6.97 -13.92 1.43
N CYS A 8 6.52 -12.97 2.22
CA CYS A 8 7.45 -12.27 3.11
C CYS A 8 8.11 -13.28 4.06
N GLN A 9 9.44 -13.33 4.07
CA GLN A 9 10.20 -14.27 4.90
C GLN A 9 9.89 -14.17 6.39
N ILE A 10 9.46 -12.98 6.84
CA ILE A 10 9.16 -12.70 8.26
C ILE A 10 7.72 -13.09 8.59
N CYS A 11 6.73 -12.63 7.83
CA CYS A 11 5.33 -12.78 8.19
C CYS A 11 4.59 -13.90 7.44
N GLY A 12 5.18 -14.49 6.40
CA GLY A 12 4.60 -15.57 5.61
C GLY A 12 3.41 -15.15 4.74
N VAL A 13 3.11 -13.85 4.65
CA VAL A 13 2.03 -13.33 3.81
C VAL A 13 2.56 -13.07 2.40
N SER A 14 1.76 -13.37 1.38
CA SER A 14 2.08 -13.09 -0.02
C SER A 14 2.25 -11.60 -0.29
N PHE A 15 3.11 -11.25 -1.23
CA PHE A 15 3.20 -9.89 -1.76
C PHE A 15 2.15 -9.60 -2.85
N ASN A 16 1.55 -10.64 -3.43
CA ASN A 16 0.58 -10.55 -4.53
C ASN A 16 -0.86 -10.64 -4.03
N ILE A 17 -1.14 -9.92 -2.95
CA ILE A 17 -2.49 -9.77 -2.41
C ILE A 17 -3.36 -8.97 -3.40
N SER A 18 -4.66 -9.10 -3.31
CA SER A 18 -5.62 -8.30 -4.07
C SER A 18 -6.65 -7.65 -3.15
N ARG A 19 -7.19 -6.51 -3.58
CA ARG A 19 -8.29 -5.79 -2.93
C ARG A 19 -9.31 -5.37 -3.96
N ILE A 20 -10.57 -5.67 -3.66
CA ILE A 20 -11.73 -5.23 -4.43
C ILE A 20 -12.20 -3.92 -3.80
N ARG A 21 -12.52 -2.92 -4.63
CA ARG A 21 -13.04 -1.64 -4.14
C ARG A 21 -14.57 -1.62 -4.05
N GLY A 22 -15.07 -0.70 -3.24
CA GLY A 22 -16.50 -0.36 -3.18
C GLY A 22 -16.90 0.66 -4.25
N PRO A 23 -18.21 0.89 -4.45
CA PRO A 23 -18.70 1.87 -5.43
C PRO A 23 -18.32 3.31 -5.05
N ASP A 24 -18.23 3.61 -3.75
CA ASP A 24 -17.88 4.94 -3.24
C ASP A 24 -16.36 5.17 -3.11
N GLU A 25 -15.54 4.22 -3.57
CA GLU A 25 -14.09 4.31 -3.49
C GLU A 25 -13.49 4.67 -4.86
N PRO A 26 -12.39 5.45 -4.88
CA PRO A 26 -11.73 5.82 -6.12
C PRO A 26 -11.13 4.59 -6.82
N ARG A 27 -10.85 4.72 -8.13
CA ARG A 27 -10.26 3.62 -8.94
C ARG A 27 -8.97 3.07 -8.33
N SER A 28 -8.15 3.93 -7.74
CA SER A 28 -6.89 3.56 -7.07
C SER A 28 -7.05 2.71 -5.80
N ALA A 29 -8.27 2.56 -5.28
CA ALA A 29 -8.56 1.72 -4.12
C ALA A 29 -8.62 0.22 -4.47
N ALA A 30 -8.76 -0.12 -5.74
CA ALA A 30 -8.68 -1.49 -6.23
C ALA A 30 -7.27 -1.81 -6.70
N PHE A 31 -6.84 -3.05 -6.43
CA PHE A 31 -5.58 -3.57 -6.94
C PHE A 31 -5.62 -5.11 -6.96
N GLY A 32 -5.07 -5.72 -8.02
CA GLY A 32 -4.95 -7.17 -8.16
C GLY A 32 -3.52 -7.65 -7.97
N GLY A 33 -3.16 -8.82 -8.50
CA GLY A 33 -1.80 -9.36 -8.51
C GLY A 33 -0.82 -8.71 -9.51
N HIS A 34 -1.27 -7.81 -10.41
CA HIS A 34 -0.42 -7.14 -11.42
C HIS A 34 -0.57 -5.60 -11.39
N PRO A 35 0.47 -4.81 -11.74
CA PRO A 35 0.40 -3.35 -11.74
C PRO A 35 -0.77 -2.83 -12.57
N GLY A 36 -1.56 -1.91 -12.03
CA GLY A 36 -2.77 -1.40 -12.69
C GLY A 36 -3.93 -2.40 -12.76
N SER A 37 -3.72 -3.67 -12.39
CA SER A 37 -4.76 -4.69 -12.49
C SER A 37 -5.76 -4.57 -11.35
N TRP A 38 -6.95 -5.07 -11.60
CA TRP A 38 -8.03 -5.23 -10.63
C TRP A 38 -8.50 -6.69 -10.63
N VAL A 39 -9.41 -7.01 -9.73
CA VAL A 39 -10.11 -8.31 -9.76
C VAL A 39 -11.11 -8.27 -10.92
N GLU A 40 -10.77 -8.96 -12.00
CA GLU A 40 -11.66 -9.13 -13.15
C GLU A 40 -12.97 -9.79 -12.72
N GLY A 41 -14.09 -9.39 -13.32
CA GLY A 41 -15.41 -10.00 -13.12
C GLY A 41 -15.56 -11.40 -13.73
N ARG A 42 -14.50 -12.22 -13.74
CA ARG A 42 -14.31 -13.34 -14.68
C ARG A 42 -15.26 -14.54 -14.55
N ASP A 43 -16.24 -14.54 -13.64
CA ASP A 43 -17.00 -15.73 -13.26
C ASP A 43 -18.54 -15.56 -13.25
N PHE A 44 -19.11 -14.70 -14.10
CA PHE A 44 -20.57 -14.46 -14.09
C PHE A 44 -21.39 -15.29 -15.09
N HIS A 45 -20.78 -15.85 -16.14
CA HIS A 45 -21.51 -16.68 -17.11
C HIS A 45 -20.85 -18.05 -17.29
N ASN A 46 -21.54 -19.08 -16.81
CA ASN A 46 -21.32 -20.44 -17.27
C ASN A 46 -22.05 -20.62 -18.61
N ASP A 47 -21.60 -19.92 -19.68
CA ASP A 47 -22.14 -20.09 -21.04
C ASP A 47 -21.72 -21.43 -21.68
N ALA A 48 -21.39 -22.43 -20.87
CA ALA A 48 -21.14 -23.80 -21.30
C ALA A 48 -22.35 -24.74 -21.11
N ARG A 49 -23.55 -24.25 -20.76
CA ARG A 49 -24.74 -25.12 -20.56
C ARG A 49 -26.06 -24.69 -21.21
N GLN A 50 -26.08 -23.73 -22.13
CA GLN A 50 -27.29 -23.44 -22.92
C GLN A 50 -27.19 -23.75 -24.42
N GLN A 51 -26.11 -24.39 -24.88
CA GLN A 51 -26.07 -24.98 -26.23
C GLN A 51 -25.72 -26.45 -26.15
N GLY A 52 -26.76 -27.26 -26.00
CA GLY A 52 -26.65 -28.71 -25.93
C GLY A 52 -27.98 -29.33 -25.54
N GLY A 53 -29.01 -29.12 -26.37
CA GLY A 53 -30.20 -29.97 -26.35
C GLY A 53 -29.79 -31.40 -26.70
N HIS A 54 -29.48 -32.18 -25.68
CA HIS A 54 -29.73 -33.61 -25.70
C HIS A 54 -30.47 -33.95 -24.43
N ASP A 55 -31.75 -34.26 -24.62
CA ASP A 55 -32.62 -34.93 -23.67
C ASP A 55 -31.95 -36.25 -23.28
N ASP A 56 -31.24 -36.25 -22.15
CA ASP A 56 -31.10 -37.45 -21.33
C ASP A 56 -31.77 -37.10 -20.00
N ASP A 57 -33.05 -37.44 -19.95
CA ASP A 57 -33.81 -37.63 -18.72
C ASP A 57 -33.05 -38.56 -17.77
N ASP A 58 -33.19 -38.30 -16.47
CA ASP A 58 -32.68 -39.05 -15.30
C ASP A 58 -31.40 -38.46 -14.66
N ASP A 59 -31.58 -37.47 -13.79
CA ASP A 59 -31.13 -37.54 -12.38
C ASP A 59 -31.58 -36.26 -11.64
N ASP A 60 -32.69 -36.39 -10.89
CA ASP A 60 -33.09 -35.48 -9.82
C ASP A 60 -32.06 -35.56 -8.67
N ASP A 61 -30.90 -34.93 -8.83
CA ASP A 61 -29.96 -34.70 -7.73
C ASP A 61 -29.87 -33.19 -7.43
N ASP A 62 -30.63 -32.82 -6.39
CA ASP A 62 -30.59 -31.55 -5.64
C ASP A 62 -29.18 -31.30 -5.08
N ASN A 63 -28.27 -30.87 -5.94
CA ASN A 63 -26.90 -30.53 -5.57
C ASN A 63 -26.56 -29.07 -5.90
N SER A 64 -27.35 -28.16 -5.32
CA SER A 64 -27.05 -26.72 -5.27
C SER A 64 -25.81 -26.38 -4.40
N SER A 65 -25.19 -27.37 -3.76
CA SER A 65 -24.09 -27.18 -2.79
C SER A 65 -22.66 -27.28 -3.36
N ARG A 66 -22.49 -27.52 -4.66
CA ARG A 66 -21.16 -27.81 -5.25
C ARG A 66 -20.45 -26.64 -5.94
N PHE A 67 -21.05 -25.45 -5.95
CA PHE A 67 -20.44 -24.25 -6.51
C PHE A 67 -20.14 -23.25 -5.39
N PRO A 68 -18.96 -22.60 -5.40
CA PRO A 68 -18.67 -21.53 -4.44
C PRO A 68 -19.75 -20.46 -4.52
N PRO A 69 -20.08 -19.79 -3.40
CA PRO A 69 -21.12 -18.75 -3.37
C PRO A 69 -20.78 -17.70 -4.43
N ARG A 70 -21.71 -17.43 -5.33
CA ARG A 70 -21.53 -16.48 -6.43
C ARG A 70 -22.02 -15.10 -6.02
N CYS A 71 -21.32 -14.06 -6.47
CA CYS A 71 -21.86 -12.72 -6.40
C CYS A 71 -23.03 -12.61 -7.39
N SER A 72 -24.09 -11.96 -6.96
CA SER A 72 -25.29 -11.66 -7.74
C SER A 72 -25.79 -10.26 -7.39
N ASP A 73 -26.84 -9.79 -8.04
CA ASP A 73 -27.48 -8.52 -7.68
C ASP A 73 -27.95 -8.49 -6.20
N GLU A 74 -28.28 -9.65 -5.60
CA GLU A 74 -28.65 -9.75 -4.17
C GLU A 74 -27.48 -9.48 -3.21
N THR A 75 -26.25 -9.71 -3.66
CA THR A 75 -25.04 -9.39 -2.88
C THR A 75 -24.72 -7.89 -2.91
N GLY A 76 -25.43 -7.11 -3.74
CA GLY A 76 -25.21 -5.69 -3.96
C GLY A 76 -23.92 -5.38 -4.74
N CYS A 77 -23.28 -6.40 -5.31
CA CYS A 77 -22.12 -6.22 -6.17
C CYS A 77 -22.52 -5.60 -7.51
N SER A 78 -21.57 -4.97 -8.19
CA SER A 78 -21.76 -4.41 -9.52
C SER A 78 -20.48 -4.55 -10.36
N MET A 79 -20.52 -4.06 -11.60
CA MET A 79 -19.38 -4.07 -12.51
C MET A 79 -19.15 -2.69 -13.13
N VAL A 80 -17.90 -2.41 -13.50
CA VAL A 80 -17.52 -1.23 -14.27
C VAL A 80 -16.65 -1.65 -15.45
N PHE A 81 -16.93 -1.10 -16.63
CA PHE A 81 -16.09 -1.32 -17.81
C PHE A 81 -14.85 -0.42 -17.81
N ARG A 82 -13.68 -1.02 -18.04
CA ARG A 82 -12.36 -0.38 -18.10
C ARG A 82 -11.88 -0.33 -19.55
N ALA A 83 -12.32 0.69 -20.29
CA ALA A 83 -12.00 0.85 -21.71
C ALA A 83 -10.52 1.23 -21.99
N GLU A 84 -9.87 1.93 -21.04
CA GLU A 84 -8.55 2.54 -21.23
C GLU A 84 -7.40 1.53 -21.44
N GLU A 85 -7.58 0.25 -21.08
CA GLU A 85 -6.57 -0.81 -21.29
C GLU A 85 -6.63 -1.52 -22.65
N LEU A 86 -7.60 -1.18 -23.53
CA LEU A 86 -7.62 -1.67 -24.91
C LEU A 86 -6.51 -1.06 -25.79
N ALA A 87 -5.77 -0.07 -25.29
CA ALA A 87 -4.77 0.71 -26.04
C ALA A 87 -3.41 0.01 -26.22
N ILE A 88 -3.34 -1.33 -26.19
CA ILE A 88 -2.19 -2.11 -26.67
C ILE A 88 -2.47 -2.59 -28.10
N GLY A 89 -2.63 -1.65 -29.04
CA GLY A 89 -2.85 -1.92 -30.46
C GLY A 89 -3.46 -0.71 -31.18
N PRO A 90 -3.22 -0.53 -32.51
CA PRO A 90 -3.70 0.64 -33.23
C PRO A 90 -5.25 0.73 -33.17
N PRO A 91 -5.84 1.94 -33.19
CA PRO A 91 -7.27 2.20 -32.95
C PRO A 91 -8.25 1.52 -33.92
N ALA A 92 -7.75 0.92 -35.00
CA ALA A 92 -8.52 0.47 -36.14
C ALA A 92 -9.40 -0.78 -35.91
N MET A 93 -9.37 -1.41 -34.73
CA MET A 93 -10.26 -2.54 -34.42
C MET A 93 -11.49 -2.17 -33.58
N LEU A 94 -11.57 -0.96 -33.03
CA LEU A 94 -12.76 -0.50 -32.30
C LEU A 94 -13.74 0.29 -33.20
N GLU A 95 -13.26 1.00 -34.21
CA GLU A 95 -14.15 1.77 -35.11
C GLU A 95 -15.09 0.88 -35.94
N ASP A 96 -14.68 -0.35 -36.27
CA ASP A 96 -15.52 -1.30 -37.03
C ASP A 96 -16.64 -1.94 -36.19
N LEU A 97 -16.69 -1.74 -34.87
CA LEU A 97 -17.72 -2.30 -33.99
C LEU A 97 -18.84 -1.31 -33.64
N PHE A 98 -18.73 -0.05 -34.03
CA PHE A 98 -19.69 1.03 -33.68
C PHE A 98 -20.22 1.82 -34.88
N LEU A 99 -19.94 1.40 -36.12
CA LEU A 99 -20.54 2.00 -37.30
C LEU A 99 -21.86 1.29 -37.63
N ASP A 100 -22.96 1.88 -37.18
CA ASP A 100 -24.30 1.57 -37.67
C ASP A 100 -24.36 1.78 -39.19
N ASP A 101 -24.89 0.76 -39.87
CA ASP A 101 -25.12 0.64 -41.29
C ASP A 101 -26.10 1.73 -41.80
N GLU A 102 -25.59 2.87 -42.28
CA GLU A 102 -26.33 3.68 -43.25
C GLU A 102 -26.11 3.12 -44.66
N SER A 103 -27.07 2.30 -45.05
CA SER A 103 -27.28 1.80 -46.40
C SER A 103 -27.06 2.87 -47.48
N SER A 104 -26.21 2.59 -48.46
CA SER A 104 -26.53 2.97 -49.84
C SER A 104 -25.87 2.02 -50.85
N HIS A 105 -26.73 1.47 -51.69
CA HIS A 105 -26.40 0.60 -52.81
C HIS A 105 -25.44 1.30 -53.79
N SER A 106 -24.34 0.62 -54.13
CA SER A 106 -23.49 0.99 -55.25
C SER A 106 -24.27 0.94 -56.57
N ASP A 107 -24.43 2.09 -57.21
CA ASP A 107 -24.82 2.21 -58.61
C ASP A 107 -23.53 2.16 -59.47
N PRO A 108 -23.32 1.17 -60.36
CA PRO A 108 -22.01 0.87 -60.95
C PRO A 108 -21.62 1.71 -62.19
N ASP A 109 -22.25 2.85 -62.47
CA ASP A 109 -22.08 3.56 -63.75
C ASP A 109 -21.43 4.96 -63.68
N TYR A 110 -20.79 5.37 -62.58
CA TYR A 110 -20.10 6.67 -62.55
C TYR A 110 -18.63 6.59 -63.01
N ILE A 111 -18.38 7.05 -64.23
CA ILE A 111 -17.05 7.11 -64.87
C ILE A 111 -16.34 8.42 -64.49
N TYR A 112 -15.10 8.29 -64.01
CA TYR A 112 -14.15 9.37 -63.75
C TYR A 112 -13.58 9.91 -65.08
N GLU A 113 -13.90 11.15 -65.46
CA GLU A 113 -13.22 11.84 -66.56
C GLU A 113 -12.08 12.72 -66.01
N SER A 114 -10.86 12.32 -66.37
CA SER A 114 -9.62 13.06 -66.18
C SER A 114 -9.39 14.07 -67.31
N VAL A 115 -9.16 15.33 -66.97
CA VAL A 115 -8.35 16.30 -67.74
C VAL A 115 -7.86 17.32 -66.70
N GLY A 116 -6.60 17.66 -66.49
CA GLY A 116 -5.40 17.56 -67.31
C GLY A 116 -4.70 18.92 -67.16
N GLU A 117 -3.56 18.90 -66.46
CA GLU A 117 -2.38 19.80 -66.60
C GLU A 117 -2.61 21.32 -66.59
N ASP A 118 -2.19 22.01 -65.52
CA ASP A 118 -0.97 22.85 -65.54
C ASP A 118 -0.89 23.86 -64.36
N GLU A 119 0.35 24.01 -63.87
CA GLU A 119 0.97 25.22 -63.28
C GLU A 119 0.68 25.66 -61.83
N ASP A 120 1.74 25.50 -61.00
CA ASP A 120 2.33 26.46 -60.06
C ASP A 120 1.41 27.24 -59.10
N GLY A 121 1.27 26.71 -57.88
CA GLY A 121 0.78 27.49 -56.74
C GLY A 121 1.91 28.19 -55.97
N PRO A 122 1.74 29.49 -55.69
CA PRO A 122 1.89 29.97 -54.33
C PRO A 122 0.62 30.73 -53.93
N LEU A 123 -0.10 30.24 -52.92
CA LEU A 123 -1.18 31.00 -52.29
C LEU A 123 -0.63 31.63 -51.01
N GLU A 124 -0.21 32.89 -51.14
CA GLU A 124 0.05 33.82 -50.05
C GLU A 124 -1.28 34.18 -49.38
N PHE A 125 -1.30 34.15 -48.05
CA PHE A 125 -2.40 34.67 -47.24
C PHE A 125 -2.20 36.17 -47.05
N ASP A 126 -3.10 36.97 -47.64
CA ASP A 126 -3.25 38.39 -47.31
C ASP A 126 -4.45 38.61 -46.38
N SER A 127 -4.20 39.50 -45.44
CA SER A 127 -5.08 39.97 -44.37
C SER A 127 -6.17 40.93 -44.85
N ASP A 128 -7.14 41.11 -43.95
CA ASP A 128 -8.11 42.20 -43.82
C ASP A 128 -9.37 42.15 -44.67
N VAL A 129 -10.52 42.01 -43.99
CA VAL A 129 -11.57 43.04 -44.03
C VAL A 129 -12.47 42.95 -42.79
N ASP A 130 -12.53 44.08 -42.10
CA ASP A 130 -13.54 44.48 -41.13
C ASP A 130 -14.95 44.57 -41.77
N LEU A 131 -16.01 44.31 -41.00
CA LEU A 131 -17.16 45.21 -40.80
C LEU A 131 -18.35 44.52 -40.07
N SER A 132 -18.55 45.02 -38.84
CA SER A 132 -19.82 45.55 -38.28
C SER A 132 -20.96 44.63 -37.81
N GLU A 133 -21.22 44.80 -36.50
CA GLU A 133 -22.51 45.08 -35.83
C GLU A 133 -23.46 43.93 -35.43
N GLY A 134 -23.66 43.84 -34.11
CA GLY A 134 -24.72 43.07 -33.45
C GLY A 134 -24.62 43.14 -31.93
N GLU A 135 -25.18 44.18 -31.32
CA GLU A 135 -25.40 44.33 -29.87
C GLU A 135 -26.24 43.18 -29.28
N PHE A 136 -26.00 42.78 -28.01
CA PHE A 136 -27.00 42.79 -26.92
C PHE A 136 -26.42 42.42 -25.53
N SER A 137 -26.36 43.43 -24.66
CA SER A 137 -26.79 43.48 -23.23
C SER A 137 -26.40 42.39 -22.20
N HIS A 138 -25.63 42.82 -21.19
CA HIS A 138 -25.86 42.67 -19.73
C HIS A 138 -24.87 43.66 -19.06
N GLY A 139 -25.13 44.52 -18.07
CA GLY A 139 -26.24 44.78 -17.17
C GLY A 139 -25.71 45.12 -15.77
N LYS A 140 -25.51 46.43 -15.46
CA LYS A 140 -25.30 47.09 -14.12
C LYS A 140 -24.05 46.70 -13.30
N MET A 141 -23.35 47.56 -12.53
CA MET A 141 -23.73 48.74 -11.73
C MET A 141 -22.43 49.53 -11.35
N GLU A 142 -22.33 50.82 -11.68
CA GLU A 142 -22.12 52.03 -10.82
C GLU A 142 -21.15 51.87 -9.61
N VAL A 143 -20.18 52.75 -9.32
CA VAL A 143 -20.32 54.16 -8.85
C VAL A 143 -18.91 54.80 -8.64
N ASP A 144 -18.74 56.06 -9.11
CA ASP A 144 -17.95 57.25 -8.65
C ASP A 144 -16.39 57.20 -8.51
N SER A 145 -15.59 58.26 -8.75
CA SER A 145 -15.79 59.68 -9.13
C SER A 145 -14.39 60.35 -9.36
N GLU A 146 -14.34 61.33 -10.29
CA GLU A 146 -13.48 62.55 -10.40
C GLU A 146 -11.94 62.41 -10.45
N GLY A 147 -11.16 63.10 -11.30
CA GLY A 147 -11.34 64.19 -12.27
C GLY A 147 -9.96 64.77 -12.65
N ASP A 148 -9.85 65.36 -13.86
CA ASP A 148 -8.91 66.39 -14.41
C ASP A 148 -7.38 66.27 -14.16
N ASP A 149 -6.41 66.66 -14.99
CA ASP A 149 -6.28 67.25 -16.35
C ASP A 149 -4.74 67.26 -16.64
N ASP A 150 -4.39 67.34 -17.93
CA ASP A 150 -3.20 67.94 -18.56
C ASP A 150 -1.75 67.37 -18.42
N ASP A 151 -1.25 66.95 -19.59
CA ASP A 151 -0.01 67.34 -20.30
C ASP A 151 1.43 67.02 -19.79
N ASP A 152 2.21 66.60 -20.80
CA ASP A 152 3.64 66.78 -21.08
C ASP A 152 4.73 65.79 -20.59
N GLU A 153 5.32 65.14 -21.62
CA GLU A 153 6.75 64.96 -21.95
C GLU A 153 7.73 64.22 -21.00
N ASP A 154 8.27 63.14 -21.58
CA ASP A 154 9.67 62.68 -21.62
C ASP A 154 10.39 62.03 -20.41
N ASP A 155 11.07 60.94 -20.81
CA ASP A 155 12.30 60.30 -20.34
C ASP A 155 12.33 59.41 -19.07
N ASP A 156 12.71 58.16 -19.36
CA ASP A 156 13.63 57.28 -18.65
C ASP A 156 13.42 57.02 -17.14
N ASP A 157 12.93 55.83 -16.78
CA ASP A 157 13.67 55.00 -15.83
C ASP A 157 13.31 53.50 -15.90
N VAL A 158 14.36 52.72 -15.72
CA VAL A 158 14.47 51.26 -15.71
C VAL A 158 13.86 50.71 -14.42
N GLY A 159 13.03 49.66 -14.51
CA GLY A 159 12.68 48.93 -13.29
C GLY A 159 11.65 47.80 -13.42
N SER A 160 12.13 46.57 -13.24
CA SER A 160 11.37 45.43 -12.69
C SER A 160 10.32 44.77 -13.59
N LYS A 161 10.78 43.98 -14.58
CA LYS A 161 10.03 42.76 -14.92
C LYS A 161 10.37 41.71 -13.86
N ALA A 162 9.36 41.40 -13.06
CA ALA A 162 9.38 40.34 -12.07
C ALA A 162 9.90 39.04 -12.70
N ASP A 163 10.86 38.42 -12.03
CA ASP A 163 11.29 37.05 -12.26
C ASP A 163 10.04 36.17 -12.16
N GLN A 164 9.58 35.69 -13.31
CA GLN A 164 8.49 34.75 -13.39
C GLN A 164 9.08 33.38 -13.01
N GLU A 165 9.15 33.12 -11.71
CA GLU A 165 9.50 31.80 -11.18
C GLU A 165 8.56 30.75 -11.81
N TRP A 166 9.12 29.89 -12.65
CA TRP A 166 8.43 28.73 -13.22
C TRP A 166 8.27 27.67 -12.13
N ILE A 167 7.32 27.89 -11.22
CA ILE A 167 6.94 26.88 -10.24
C ILE A 167 6.05 25.87 -10.98
N PHE A 168 6.64 24.74 -11.37
CA PHE A 168 5.89 23.57 -11.82
C PHE A 168 5.03 23.06 -10.66
N ARG A 169 3.81 23.60 -10.53
CA ARG A 169 2.80 23.03 -9.64
C ARG A 169 2.24 21.79 -10.32
N ALA A 170 2.69 20.62 -9.89
CA ALA A 170 1.97 19.38 -10.15
C ALA A 170 0.51 19.60 -9.72
N LYS A 171 -0.44 19.46 -10.65
CA LYS A 171 -1.86 19.54 -10.31
C LYS A 171 -2.15 18.47 -9.26
N PRO A 172 -2.87 18.78 -8.15
CA PRO A 172 -3.28 17.75 -7.22
C PRO A 172 -4.11 16.73 -8.00
N ILE A 173 -3.76 15.44 -7.83
CA ILE A 173 -4.48 14.34 -8.45
C ILE A 173 -5.86 14.33 -7.81
N ILE A 174 -6.88 14.63 -8.60
CA ILE A 174 -8.27 14.42 -8.18
C ILE A 174 -8.49 12.91 -8.30
N PRO A 175 -8.86 12.20 -7.22
CA PRO A 175 -9.12 10.77 -7.30
C PRO A 175 -10.22 10.53 -8.33
N GLU A 176 -10.00 9.58 -9.24
CA GLU A 176 -11.00 9.21 -10.24
C GLU A 176 -12.07 8.31 -9.62
N PHE A 177 -13.33 8.62 -9.87
CA PHE A 177 -14.49 7.85 -9.43
C PHE A 177 -15.33 7.46 -10.64
N ASP A 178 -15.88 6.26 -10.60
CA ASP A 178 -16.86 5.82 -11.58
C ASP A 178 -18.26 6.19 -11.11
N THR A 179 -19.11 6.60 -12.06
CA THR A 179 -20.49 7.03 -11.79
C THR A 179 -21.52 6.06 -12.36
N GLU A 180 -21.10 5.16 -13.25
CA GLU A 180 -21.94 4.20 -13.93
C GLU A 180 -21.51 2.78 -13.57
N PHE A 181 -22.45 2.02 -13.03
CA PHE A 181 -22.24 0.64 -12.58
C PHE A 181 -23.26 -0.26 -13.25
N LEU A 182 -22.80 -1.40 -13.76
CA LEU A 182 -23.63 -2.42 -14.39
C LEU A 182 -24.00 -3.49 -13.35
N PRO A 183 -25.24 -4.01 -13.36
CA PRO A 183 -25.63 -5.16 -12.53
C PRO A 183 -24.73 -6.37 -12.83
N VAL A 184 -24.45 -7.20 -11.82
CA VAL A 184 -23.59 -8.38 -11.99
C VAL A 184 -24.25 -9.42 -12.88
N ASP A 185 -25.57 -9.52 -12.81
CA ASP A 185 -26.37 -10.45 -13.61
C ASP A 185 -26.77 -9.88 -14.99
N ALA A 186 -26.27 -8.69 -15.35
CA ALA A 186 -26.54 -8.10 -16.66
C ALA A 186 -25.93 -8.98 -17.77
N PRO A 187 -26.72 -9.43 -18.76
CA PRO A 187 -26.17 -10.21 -19.85
C PRO A 187 -25.11 -9.37 -20.58
N VAL A 188 -23.97 -9.98 -20.88
CA VAL A 188 -22.94 -9.38 -21.76
C VAL A 188 -23.48 -9.39 -23.19
N THR A 189 -24.50 -8.58 -23.48
CA THR A 189 -25.15 -8.57 -24.80
C THR A 189 -25.52 -7.16 -25.23
N GLY A 190 -25.01 -6.79 -26.39
CA GLY A 190 -25.48 -5.66 -27.17
C GLY A 190 -24.57 -5.36 -28.36
N GLY A 191 -24.53 -6.25 -29.36
CA GLY A 191 -23.85 -5.93 -30.62
C GLY A 191 -23.55 -7.06 -31.61
N LEU A 192 -23.89 -8.33 -31.39
CA LEU A 192 -23.68 -9.39 -32.38
C LEU A 192 -24.83 -10.40 -32.40
N ASP A 193 -26.05 -9.89 -32.55
CA ASP A 193 -27.24 -10.71 -32.79
C ASP A 193 -27.39 -10.94 -34.31
N GLY A 194 -26.31 -11.37 -34.95
CA GLY A 194 -26.28 -11.84 -36.33
C GLY A 194 -26.09 -13.34 -36.33
N GLU A 195 -27.19 -14.09 -36.40
CA GLU A 195 -27.18 -15.53 -36.68
C GLU A 195 -26.68 -15.80 -38.11
N GLU A 196 -25.40 -15.58 -38.42
CA GLU A 196 -24.78 -16.15 -39.62
C GLU A 196 -23.35 -16.65 -39.33
N ASP A 197 -23.23 -17.98 -39.25
CA ASP A 197 -22.04 -18.78 -39.54
C ASP A 197 -20.68 -18.32 -38.96
N PHE A 198 -20.53 -18.32 -37.63
CA PHE A 198 -19.21 -18.38 -36.97
C PHE A 198 -18.69 -19.81 -36.79
N ASN A 199 -18.86 -20.66 -37.81
CA ASN A 199 -18.13 -21.91 -37.88
C ASN A 199 -16.69 -21.59 -38.35
N ASN A 200 -15.80 -21.39 -37.37
CA ASN A 200 -14.48 -22.03 -37.25
C ASN A 200 -13.37 -21.15 -36.61
N HIS A 201 -13.62 -19.94 -36.10
CA HIS A 201 -12.63 -19.09 -35.39
C HIS A 201 -13.15 -18.44 -34.06
N GLY A 202 -14.31 -18.85 -33.54
CA GLY A 202 -15.02 -18.17 -32.46
C GLY A 202 -14.69 -18.65 -31.04
N MET A 203 -13.91 -17.85 -30.28
CA MET A 203 -13.99 -17.75 -28.79
C MET A 203 -13.12 -16.62 -28.17
N GLN A 204 -12.60 -15.69 -28.98
CA GLN A 204 -11.63 -14.67 -28.54
C GLN A 204 -12.27 -13.32 -28.13
N PRO A 205 -13.26 -12.74 -28.86
CA PRO A 205 -13.72 -11.36 -28.58
C PRO A 205 -14.51 -11.20 -27.27
N LEU A 206 -15.46 -12.10 -27.00
CA LEU A 206 -16.27 -12.06 -25.77
C LEU A 206 -15.42 -12.27 -24.51
N ARG A 207 -14.41 -13.16 -24.59
CA ARG A 207 -13.45 -13.35 -23.50
C ARG A 207 -12.63 -12.09 -23.24
N LEU A 208 -12.23 -11.35 -24.28
CA LEU A 208 -11.52 -10.09 -24.10
C LEU A 208 -12.41 -9.06 -23.41
N ILE A 209 -13.67 -8.89 -23.83
CA ILE A 209 -14.62 -7.94 -23.22
C ILE A 209 -14.88 -8.26 -21.74
N GLN A 210 -14.98 -9.55 -21.37
CA GLN A 210 -15.14 -9.99 -19.98
C GLN A 210 -13.94 -9.63 -19.07
N ARG A 211 -12.71 -9.57 -19.61
CA ARG A 211 -11.52 -9.15 -18.83
C ARG A 211 -11.50 -7.66 -18.50
N HIS A 212 -12.26 -6.84 -19.23
CA HIS A 212 -12.31 -5.40 -19.04
C HIS A 212 -13.43 -4.97 -18.09
N HIS A 213 -14.12 -5.90 -17.45
CA HIS A 213 -15.08 -5.59 -16.39
C HIS A 213 -14.41 -5.77 -15.03
N GLU A 214 -14.32 -4.67 -14.29
CA GLU A 214 -13.91 -4.69 -12.88
C GLU A 214 -15.09 -5.11 -12.01
N HIS A 215 -14.85 -6.03 -11.08
CA HIS A 215 -15.80 -6.37 -10.04
C HIS A 215 -15.82 -5.31 -8.94
N ILE A 216 -17.00 -4.80 -8.59
CA ILE A 216 -17.22 -3.85 -7.50
C ILE A 216 -17.95 -4.55 -6.37
N ALA A 217 -17.32 -4.55 -5.19
CA ALA A 217 -17.85 -5.27 -4.04
C ALA A 217 -19.02 -4.50 -3.40
N GLY A 218 -20.16 -5.19 -3.31
CA GLY A 218 -21.28 -4.78 -2.47
C GLY A 218 -21.17 -5.25 -1.02
N PRO A 219 -22.13 -4.85 -0.17
CA PRO A 219 -22.21 -5.26 1.25
C PRO A 219 -22.18 -6.77 1.48
N GLY A 220 -22.76 -7.54 0.56
CA GLY A 220 -22.83 -8.99 0.62
C GLY A 220 -21.79 -9.71 -0.23
N CYS A 221 -20.74 -9.02 -0.69
CA CYS A 221 -19.74 -9.61 -1.58
C CYS A 221 -19.11 -10.90 -1.00
N VAL A 222 -19.15 -11.95 -1.80
CA VAL A 222 -18.60 -13.29 -1.50
C VAL A 222 -17.41 -13.67 -2.39
N ASN A 223 -16.93 -12.73 -3.21
CA ASN A 223 -15.77 -12.94 -4.07
C ASN A 223 -14.50 -13.15 -3.22
N THR A 224 -13.73 -14.19 -3.54
CA THR A 224 -12.50 -14.60 -2.85
C THR A 224 -11.21 -14.23 -3.58
N GLU A 225 -11.33 -13.56 -4.73
CA GLU A 225 -10.19 -13.11 -5.53
C GLU A 225 -9.52 -11.84 -4.98
N GLY A 226 -10.10 -11.21 -3.94
CA GLY A 226 -9.50 -10.06 -3.26
C GLY A 226 -10.20 -9.73 -1.95
N TYR A 227 -9.50 -9.00 -1.06
CA TYR A 227 -10.11 -8.53 0.17
C TYR A 227 -11.17 -7.46 -0.09
N ARG A 228 -12.21 -7.47 0.75
CA ARG A 228 -13.42 -6.67 0.55
C ARG A 228 -13.31 -5.32 1.25
N PRO A 229 -13.88 -4.26 0.66
CA PRO A 229 -13.69 -2.89 1.14
C PRO A 229 -14.37 -2.64 2.50
N HIS A 230 -15.47 -3.34 2.78
CA HIS A 230 -16.18 -3.25 4.06
C HIS A 230 -15.49 -3.97 5.21
N ALA A 231 -14.59 -4.90 4.88
CA ALA A 231 -13.84 -5.65 5.87
C ALA A 231 -12.49 -5.00 6.15
N ILE A 232 -11.87 -4.36 5.17
CA ILE A 232 -10.60 -3.62 5.33
C ILE A 232 -10.48 -2.45 4.35
N SER A 233 -10.08 -1.29 4.88
CA SER A 233 -9.87 -0.08 4.10
C SER A 233 -8.56 -0.10 3.32
N THR A 234 -8.46 0.71 2.26
CA THR A 234 -7.20 0.92 1.53
C THR A 234 -6.12 1.50 2.44
N GLU A 235 -6.48 2.37 3.37
CA GLU A 235 -5.55 2.95 4.35
C GLU A 235 -4.95 1.89 5.27
N GLU A 236 -5.78 0.95 5.77
CA GLU A 236 -5.30 -0.18 6.56
C GLU A 236 -4.38 -1.11 5.75
N MET A 237 -4.51 -1.18 4.42
CA MET A 237 -3.68 -2.04 3.55
C MET A 237 -2.45 -1.34 2.93
N ARG A 238 -2.15 -0.09 3.30
CA ARG A 238 -0.96 0.61 2.76
C ARG A 238 0.31 -0.22 2.95
N ASN A 239 1.17 -0.29 1.93
CA ASN A 239 2.42 -1.05 1.90
C ASN A 239 2.31 -2.58 2.06
N CYS A 240 1.12 -3.18 1.95
CA CYS A 240 0.99 -4.63 2.09
C CYS A 240 1.54 -5.45 0.91
N HIS A 241 1.84 -4.82 -0.23
CA HIS A 241 2.46 -5.48 -1.40
C HIS A 241 3.94 -5.13 -1.56
N THR A 242 4.39 -4.08 -0.87
CA THR A 242 5.72 -3.51 -1.05
C THR A 242 6.78 -4.52 -0.64
N VAL A 243 7.69 -4.79 -1.57
CA VAL A 243 8.81 -5.71 -1.38
C VAL A 243 10.07 -4.90 -1.11
N GLN A 244 10.81 -5.32 -0.10
CA GLN A 244 12.22 -4.97 0.08
C GLN A 244 13.01 -6.25 0.31
N CYS A 245 14.27 -6.26 -0.14
CA CYS A 245 15.14 -7.41 0.03
C CYS A 245 16.41 -7.06 0.80
N LEU A 246 17.02 -8.06 1.43
CA LEU A 246 18.43 -8.02 1.82
C LEU A 246 19.26 -8.71 0.75
N LEU A 247 20.27 -8.02 0.22
CA LEU A 247 21.20 -8.53 -0.79
C LEU A 247 22.65 -8.39 -0.32
N ARG A 248 23.52 -9.29 -0.80
CA ARG A 248 24.95 -9.22 -0.50
C ARG A 248 25.58 -8.08 -1.28
N LYS A 249 26.43 -7.30 -0.63
CA LYS A 249 27.22 -6.26 -1.27
C LYS A 249 28.22 -6.87 -2.26
N PRO A 250 28.41 -6.26 -3.44
CA PRO A 250 29.37 -6.75 -4.41
C PRO A 250 30.82 -6.59 -3.90
N ARG A 251 31.70 -7.54 -4.23
CA ARG A 251 33.08 -7.61 -3.70
C ARG A 251 33.96 -6.40 -4.05
N ASN A 252 33.61 -5.65 -5.09
CA ASN A 252 34.33 -4.46 -5.56
C ASN A 252 33.72 -3.15 -5.04
N TRP A 253 32.93 -3.21 -3.96
CA TRP A 253 32.26 -2.07 -3.36
C TRP A 253 33.23 -1.01 -2.84
N GLN A 254 32.89 0.27 -3.06
CA GLN A 254 33.61 1.43 -2.53
C GLN A 254 32.73 2.18 -1.49
N PRO A 255 33.26 2.53 -0.30
CA PRO A 255 32.51 3.18 0.77
C PRO A 255 31.85 4.52 0.44
N ALA A 256 32.23 5.16 -0.66
CA ALA A 256 31.71 6.47 -1.06
C ALA A 256 30.30 6.43 -1.68
N ALA A 257 29.71 5.25 -1.88
CA ALA A 257 28.55 5.04 -2.76
C ALA A 257 27.14 5.04 -2.10
N ALA A 258 27.00 5.25 -0.79
CA ALA A 258 25.65 5.27 -0.17
C ALA A 258 25.58 6.23 1.02
N ALA A 259 25.25 7.49 0.75
CA ALA A 259 24.92 8.47 1.80
C ALA A 259 23.63 8.11 2.57
N ASP A 260 22.85 7.15 2.06
CA ASP A 260 21.54 6.69 2.52
C ASP A 260 21.59 5.38 3.33
N ASP A 261 22.77 4.78 3.54
CA ASP A 261 22.93 3.55 4.32
C ASP A 261 22.52 3.71 5.79
N MET A 262 21.70 2.76 6.27
CA MET A 262 21.37 2.65 7.68
C MET A 262 22.60 2.21 8.50
N ASN A 263 22.62 2.54 9.79
CA ASN A 263 23.79 2.27 10.64
C ASN A 263 24.17 0.78 10.71
N PHE A 264 23.21 -0.14 10.63
CA PHE A 264 23.46 -1.58 10.64
C PHE A 264 23.93 -2.12 9.29
N GLU A 265 23.74 -1.39 8.19
CA GLU A 265 24.22 -1.79 6.87
C GLU A 265 25.72 -1.52 6.74
N LYS A 266 26.24 -0.45 7.34
CA LYS A 266 27.62 0.01 7.15
C LYS A 266 28.68 -1.05 7.43
N ASP A 267 28.50 -1.81 8.51
CA ASP A 267 29.44 -2.85 8.95
C ASP A 267 29.05 -4.26 8.46
N SER A 268 27.94 -4.40 7.74
CA SER A 268 27.41 -5.67 7.25
C SER A 268 27.89 -6.00 5.83
N GLU A 269 27.94 -7.30 5.51
CA GLU A 269 28.13 -7.79 4.14
C GLU A 269 26.87 -7.61 3.27
N TYR A 270 25.74 -7.26 3.88
CA TYR A 270 24.45 -7.13 3.22
C TYR A 270 23.94 -5.68 3.29
N PHE A 271 23.01 -5.35 2.38
CA PHE A 271 22.35 -4.07 2.32
C PHE A 271 20.87 -4.25 1.95
N LEU A 272 20.05 -3.27 2.30
CA LEU A 272 18.64 -3.20 1.93
C LEU A 272 18.49 -2.74 0.49
N THR A 273 17.68 -3.40 -0.33
CA THR A 273 17.36 -2.86 -1.66
C THR A 273 16.53 -1.57 -1.56
N GLY A 274 16.34 -0.89 -2.69
CA GLY A 274 15.19 0.00 -2.84
C GLY A 274 13.86 -0.75 -2.68
N LEU A 275 12.75 -0.06 -2.89
CA LEU A 275 11.43 -0.65 -2.79
C LEU A 275 10.93 -1.06 -4.16
N ALA A 276 10.29 -2.22 -4.21
CA ALA A 276 9.45 -2.60 -5.31
C ALA A 276 8.00 -2.58 -4.87
N ASP A 277 7.11 -2.21 -5.79
CA ASP A 277 5.68 -2.20 -5.49
C ASP A 277 5.14 -3.60 -5.27
N ARG A 278 5.69 -4.60 -5.97
CA ARG A 278 5.16 -5.97 -6.03
C ARG A 278 6.22 -7.00 -6.34
N MET A 279 5.88 -8.27 -6.16
CA MET A 279 6.76 -9.41 -6.47
C MET A 279 6.47 -9.98 -7.86
N PRO A 280 7.46 -10.09 -8.77
CA PRO A 280 7.23 -10.62 -10.11
C PRO A 280 6.88 -12.11 -10.09
N THR A 281 5.88 -12.51 -10.88
CA THR A 281 5.37 -13.89 -11.03
C THR A 281 6.45 -14.91 -11.43
N GLY A 282 7.56 -14.44 -12.03
CA GLY A 282 8.68 -15.27 -12.46
C GLY A 282 9.80 -15.46 -11.44
N LEU A 283 9.84 -14.68 -10.34
CA LEU A 283 10.95 -14.62 -9.37
C LEU A 283 12.25 -14.01 -9.92
N TRP A 284 12.20 -13.45 -11.13
CA TRP A 284 13.29 -12.79 -11.82
C TRP A 284 12.86 -11.35 -12.17
N ASP A 285 13.83 -10.55 -12.61
CA ASP A 285 13.60 -9.17 -13.07
C ASP A 285 12.99 -8.26 -11.99
N MET A 286 13.52 -8.37 -10.77
CA MET A 286 13.08 -7.52 -9.68
C MET A 286 13.52 -6.07 -9.92
N GLU A 287 12.56 -5.16 -10.11
CA GLU A 287 12.77 -3.73 -10.29
C GLU A 287 12.53 -2.97 -8.99
N VAL A 288 13.59 -2.36 -8.45
CA VAL A 288 13.54 -1.60 -7.18
C VAL A 288 13.93 -0.16 -7.40
N GLU A 289 13.27 0.74 -6.67
CA GLU A 289 13.58 2.16 -6.68
C GLU A 289 13.89 2.69 -5.28
N PRO A 290 14.95 3.50 -5.11
CA PRO A 290 16.04 3.69 -6.05
C PRO A 290 16.90 2.41 -6.19
N ALA A 291 17.52 2.22 -7.36
CA ALA A 291 18.57 1.21 -7.52
C ALA A 291 19.76 1.54 -6.60
N ARG A 292 20.10 0.62 -5.69
CA ARG A 292 21.21 0.78 -4.74
C ARG A 292 22.37 -0.10 -5.18
N TYR A 293 23.60 0.38 -5.03
CA TYR A 293 24.83 -0.36 -5.35
C TYR A 293 24.93 -0.93 -6.78
N GLY A 294 24.29 -0.27 -7.75
CA GLY A 294 24.29 -0.72 -9.15
C GLY A 294 23.40 -1.94 -9.42
N VAL A 295 22.60 -2.35 -8.43
CA VAL A 295 21.58 -3.39 -8.56
C VAL A 295 20.29 -2.70 -9.01
N GLY A 296 20.03 -2.68 -10.32
CA GLY A 296 18.86 -2.03 -10.92
C GLY A 296 17.73 -3.00 -11.30
N ALA A 297 18.03 -3.98 -12.15
CA ALA A 297 17.07 -4.97 -12.64
C ALA A 297 17.77 -6.33 -12.90
N GLY A 298 17.00 -7.42 -12.98
CA GLY A 298 17.49 -8.73 -13.43
C GLY A 298 18.08 -9.64 -12.35
N TRP A 299 17.88 -9.34 -11.07
CA TRP A 299 18.25 -10.20 -9.95
C TRP A 299 17.03 -10.94 -9.40
N GLN A 300 17.28 -11.96 -8.58
CA GLN A 300 16.24 -12.85 -8.06
C GLN A 300 15.91 -12.56 -6.61
N SER A 301 14.65 -12.80 -6.23
CA SER A 301 14.27 -12.88 -4.83
C SER A 301 13.41 -14.12 -4.59
N GLN A 302 13.74 -14.86 -3.54
CA GLN A 302 13.08 -16.11 -3.18
C GLN A 302 13.10 -16.32 -1.68
N SER A 303 11.99 -16.87 -1.19
CA SER A 303 11.73 -17.11 0.24
C SER A 303 11.95 -18.57 0.63
N ALA A 304 11.82 -19.49 -0.33
CA ALA A 304 12.00 -20.93 -0.13
C ALA A 304 12.73 -21.56 -1.32
N PHE A 305 13.68 -22.45 -1.04
CA PHE A 305 14.44 -23.18 -2.04
C PHE A 305 14.00 -24.65 -2.05
N TYR A 306 13.20 -25.02 -3.04
CA TYR A 306 12.69 -26.40 -3.21
C TYR A 306 13.60 -27.29 -4.06
N ILE A 307 14.69 -26.73 -4.60
CA ILE A 307 15.68 -27.40 -5.45
C ILE A 307 17.06 -27.20 -4.81
N GLU A 308 17.99 -28.14 -5.04
CA GLU A 308 19.40 -27.96 -4.66
C GLU A 308 19.93 -26.61 -5.18
N THR A 309 20.39 -25.77 -4.25
CA THR A 309 20.97 -24.46 -4.56
C THR A 309 22.41 -24.38 -4.04
N THR A 310 23.21 -23.50 -4.63
CA THR A 310 24.59 -23.26 -4.23
C THR A 310 24.72 -21.94 -3.46
N GLN A 311 25.80 -21.82 -2.68
CA GLN A 311 26.10 -20.55 -1.99
C GLN A 311 26.29 -19.39 -2.98
N GLU A 312 26.77 -19.65 -4.20
CA GLU A 312 26.98 -18.63 -5.23
C GLU A 312 25.65 -18.05 -5.73
N GLU A 313 24.63 -18.89 -5.92
CA GLU A 313 23.26 -18.48 -6.25
C GLU A 313 22.63 -17.72 -5.07
N LEU A 314 22.74 -18.22 -3.84
CA LEU A 314 22.20 -17.55 -2.66
C LEU A 314 22.78 -16.16 -2.42
N ASN A 315 24.03 -15.92 -2.81
CA ASN A 315 24.66 -14.59 -2.75
C ASN A 315 24.03 -13.60 -3.73
N GLN A 316 23.37 -14.08 -4.79
CA GLN A 316 22.69 -13.27 -5.81
C GLN A 316 21.16 -13.21 -5.58
N THR A 317 20.63 -14.04 -4.69
CA THR A 317 19.21 -14.10 -4.37
C THR A 317 18.87 -13.31 -3.11
N GLY A 318 18.05 -12.29 -3.26
CA GLY A 318 17.59 -11.43 -2.17
C GLY A 318 16.58 -12.12 -1.27
N LEU A 319 16.70 -11.87 0.04
CA LEU A 319 15.75 -12.30 1.07
C LEU A 319 14.57 -11.31 1.13
N PRO A 320 13.35 -11.67 0.67
CA PRO A 320 12.25 -10.71 0.57
C PRO A 320 11.48 -10.54 1.89
N PHE A 321 11.04 -9.31 2.16
CA PHE A 321 10.15 -8.99 3.26
C PHE A 321 9.38 -7.68 3.00
N HIS A 322 8.27 -7.49 3.71
CA HIS A 322 7.62 -6.18 3.77
C HIS A 322 8.47 -5.23 4.61
N PRO A 323 8.66 -3.96 4.20
CA PRO A 323 9.36 -2.97 5.00
C PRO A 323 8.82 -2.86 6.43
N THR A 324 7.49 -2.84 6.58
CA THR A 324 6.82 -2.76 7.90
C THR A 324 7.06 -3.98 8.78
N CYS A 325 7.28 -5.17 8.20
CA CYS A 325 7.69 -6.37 8.95
C CYS A 325 9.15 -6.25 9.42
N PHE A 326 10.02 -5.68 8.58
CA PHE A 326 11.42 -5.46 8.95
C PHE A 326 11.57 -4.38 10.04
N GLU A 327 10.70 -3.37 10.09
CA GLU A 327 10.65 -2.43 11.22
C GLU A 327 10.42 -3.16 12.56
N ILE A 328 9.50 -4.14 12.58
CA ILE A 328 9.24 -4.94 13.79
C ILE A 328 10.48 -5.76 14.16
N PHE A 329 11.17 -6.34 13.18
CA PHE A 329 12.46 -7.00 13.39
C PHE A 329 13.51 -6.06 13.97
N ILE A 330 13.60 -4.82 13.48
CA ILE A 330 14.52 -3.80 14.01
C ILE A 330 14.20 -3.50 15.48
N GLN A 331 12.94 -3.23 15.82
CA GLN A 331 12.52 -2.90 17.19
C GLN A 331 12.82 -4.06 18.15
N ALA A 332 12.44 -5.29 17.77
CA ALA A 332 12.69 -6.46 18.59
C ALA A 332 14.19 -6.78 18.73
N SER A 333 14.97 -6.66 17.64
CA SER A 333 16.41 -6.91 17.66
C SER A 333 17.14 -5.90 18.54
N LYS A 334 16.80 -4.61 18.46
CA LYS A 334 17.35 -3.59 19.36
C LYS A 334 17.02 -3.90 20.82
N GLN A 335 15.81 -4.37 21.10
CA GLN A 335 15.38 -4.66 22.46
C GLN A 335 16.05 -5.91 23.06
N ILE A 336 16.17 -6.98 22.28
CA ILE A 336 16.61 -8.30 22.78
C ILE A 336 18.11 -8.51 22.56
N LEU A 337 18.65 -8.10 21.41
CA LEU A 337 20.06 -8.28 21.04
C LEU A 337 20.91 -7.03 21.28
N GLY A 338 20.29 -5.87 21.48
CA GLY A 338 20.99 -4.58 21.57
C GLY A 338 21.49 -4.04 20.23
N ARG A 339 21.31 -4.78 19.13
CA ARG A 339 21.73 -4.43 17.77
C ARG A 339 20.86 -5.14 16.73
N VAL A 340 20.87 -4.63 15.50
CA VAL A 340 20.23 -5.31 14.36
C VAL A 340 21.30 -6.16 13.67
N ASP A 341 21.10 -7.48 13.61
CA ASP A 341 22.05 -8.44 13.02
C ASP A 341 21.50 -9.03 11.71
N ILE A 342 21.66 -8.27 10.62
CA ILE A 342 21.21 -8.70 9.29
C ILE A 342 22.11 -9.78 8.68
N ASP A 343 23.39 -9.87 9.08
CA ASP A 343 24.29 -10.92 8.61
C ASP A 343 23.82 -12.29 9.08
N ALA A 344 23.51 -12.43 10.38
CA ALA A 344 23.01 -13.69 10.93
C ALA A 344 21.65 -14.06 10.32
N LEU A 345 20.78 -13.08 10.09
CA LEU A 345 19.48 -13.31 9.45
C LEU A 345 19.63 -13.99 8.08
N VAL A 346 20.50 -13.45 7.21
CA VAL A 346 20.71 -14.03 5.88
C VAL A 346 21.47 -15.36 5.95
N GLN A 347 22.45 -15.49 6.86
CA GLN A 347 23.17 -16.76 7.05
C GLN A 347 22.27 -17.89 7.54
N ILE A 348 21.26 -17.59 8.37
CA ILE A 348 20.24 -18.56 8.78
C ILE A 348 19.41 -19.00 7.57
N ARG A 349 19.00 -18.06 6.71
CA ARG A 349 18.33 -18.41 5.44
C ARG A 349 19.21 -19.30 4.58
N ASP A 350 20.47 -18.92 4.37
CA ASP A 350 21.40 -19.68 3.54
C ASP A 350 21.59 -21.10 4.08
N ARG A 351 21.77 -21.24 5.41
CA ARG A 351 21.89 -22.54 6.07
C ARG A 351 20.62 -23.38 5.88
N ALA A 352 19.43 -22.78 6.05
CA ALA A 352 18.16 -23.48 5.85
C ALA A 352 18.02 -23.97 4.39
N ALA A 353 18.31 -23.10 3.41
CA ALA A 353 18.26 -23.43 1.98
C ALA A 353 19.24 -24.54 1.59
N LEU A 354 20.51 -24.43 2.01
CA LEU A 354 21.55 -25.44 1.70
C LEU A 354 21.27 -26.80 2.34
N GLN A 355 20.59 -26.82 3.49
CA GLN A 355 20.22 -28.05 4.20
C GLN A 355 18.83 -28.57 3.83
N GLN A 356 18.11 -27.88 2.94
CA GLN A 356 16.71 -28.17 2.60
C GLN A 356 15.80 -28.23 3.84
N ASN A 357 16.07 -27.36 4.81
CA ASN A 357 15.27 -27.17 6.01
C ASN A 357 14.37 -25.94 5.86
N GLU A 358 13.29 -25.90 6.63
CA GLU A 358 12.45 -24.71 6.73
C GLU A 358 13.19 -23.58 7.47
N PHE A 359 12.90 -22.35 7.08
CA PHE A 359 13.34 -21.16 7.82
C PHE A 359 12.75 -21.21 9.25
N PRO A 360 13.44 -20.72 10.30
CA PRO A 360 13.03 -20.93 11.69
C PRO A 360 11.87 -20.01 12.12
N VAL A 361 10.76 -20.06 11.39
CA VAL A 361 9.52 -19.37 11.70
C VAL A 361 8.36 -20.33 11.50
N THR A 362 7.68 -20.65 12.59
CA THR A 362 6.38 -21.31 12.52
C THR A 362 5.30 -20.23 12.46
N HIS A 363 4.70 -20.05 11.28
CA HIS A 363 3.60 -19.11 11.09
C HIS A 363 2.30 -19.62 11.76
N GLN A 364 1.47 -18.68 12.19
CA GLN A 364 0.13 -18.96 12.74
C GLN A 364 -0.72 -19.72 11.70
N ASP A 365 -1.64 -20.59 12.16
CA ASP A 365 -2.51 -21.40 11.31
C ASP A 365 -3.27 -20.57 10.27
N ASP A 366 -3.79 -19.40 10.67
CA ASP A 366 -4.48 -18.47 9.78
C ASP A 366 -3.65 -18.07 8.55
N VAL A 367 -2.32 -18.01 8.64
CA VAL A 367 -1.44 -17.72 7.50
C VAL A 367 -1.33 -18.95 6.61
N ARG A 368 -1.12 -20.12 7.24
CA ARG A 368 -0.91 -21.40 6.55
C ARG A 368 -2.17 -21.84 5.79
N ASP A 369 -3.35 -21.51 6.31
CA ASP A 369 -4.63 -21.81 5.68
C ASP A 369 -4.86 -20.96 4.41
N GLU A 370 -4.28 -19.76 4.34
CA GLU A 370 -4.35 -18.90 3.15
C GLU A 370 -3.22 -19.18 2.14
N GLN A 371 -2.13 -19.84 2.56
CA GLN A 371 -1.03 -20.28 1.70
C GLN A 371 -1.42 -21.53 0.90
N GLU A 372 -1.98 -21.35 -0.30
CA GLU A 372 -2.12 -22.42 -1.29
C GLU A 372 -1.24 -22.16 -2.52
N GLN A 373 -1.67 -22.60 -3.71
CA GLN A 373 -1.00 -22.23 -4.96
C GLN A 373 -1.12 -20.72 -5.24
N VAL A 374 -2.22 -20.11 -4.76
CA VAL A 374 -2.49 -18.66 -4.77
C VAL A 374 -3.02 -18.27 -3.39
N TRP A 375 -2.71 -17.05 -2.95
CA TRP A 375 -3.10 -16.49 -1.68
C TRP A 375 -4.61 -16.34 -1.64
N LYS A 376 -5.23 -16.93 -0.62
CA LYS A 376 -6.66 -16.78 -0.41
C LYS A 376 -6.98 -15.45 0.28
N HIS A 377 -8.16 -14.93 -0.05
CA HIS A 377 -8.69 -13.70 0.55
C HIS A 377 -9.88 -14.02 1.45
N SER A 378 -9.71 -14.94 2.40
CA SER A 378 -10.83 -15.44 3.21
C SER A 378 -11.40 -14.38 4.15
N ALA A 379 -12.72 -14.44 4.31
CA ALA A 379 -13.45 -13.57 5.23
C ALA A 379 -12.98 -13.74 6.69
N GLY A 380 -12.73 -12.64 7.39
CA GLY A 380 -12.24 -12.63 8.78
C GLY A 380 -10.72 -12.74 8.91
N ARG A 381 -10.00 -12.92 7.79
CA ARG A 381 -8.52 -12.98 7.73
C ARG A 381 -7.88 -11.69 7.23
N GLU A 382 -8.67 -10.63 7.06
CA GLU A 382 -8.21 -9.33 6.54
C GLU A 382 -7.09 -8.72 7.39
N TYR A 383 -7.05 -9.06 8.69
CA TYR A 383 -5.99 -8.57 9.57
C TYR A 383 -4.59 -9.03 9.16
N LEU A 384 -4.43 -10.11 8.38
CA LEU A 384 -3.13 -10.60 7.92
C LEU A 384 -2.39 -9.59 7.05
N VAL A 385 -3.14 -8.75 6.33
CA VAL A 385 -2.64 -7.78 5.36
C VAL A 385 -2.75 -6.33 5.86
N ALA A 386 -3.29 -6.14 7.06
CA ALA A 386 -3.34 -4.82 7.69
C ALA A 386 -1.93 -4.33 8.06
N ASN A 387 -1.61 -3.08 7.76
CA ASN A 387 -0.32 -2.47 8.03
C ASN A 387 -0.03 -2.53 9.54
N PRO A 388 1.05 -3.21 9.94
CA PRO A 388 1.31 -3.41 11.35
C PRO A 388 1.98 -2.19 11.98
N VAL A 389 2.53 -1.23 11.22
CA VAL A 389 3.26 -0.07 11.79
C VAL A 389 2.35 1.15 11.84
N PHE A 390 1.75 1.51 10.72
CA PHE A 390 0.87 2.68 10.57
C PHE A 390 -0.57 2.22 10.75
N ILE A 391 -1.08 2.28 11.99
CA ILE A 391 -2.38 1.73 12.36
C ILE A 391 -3.37 2.89 12.58
N PRO A 392 -4.29 3.19 11.63
CA PRO A 392 -5.20 4.32 11.71
C PRO A 392 -6.01 4.35 13.00
N ASP A 393 -6.62 3.21 13.36
CA ASP A 393 -7.50 3.09 14.53
C ASP A 393 -6.76 3.12 15.88
N LEU A 394 -5.44 2.88 15.89
CA LEU A 394 -4.63 2.93 17.10
C LEU A 394 -4.22 4.37 17.46
N ALA A 395 -3.95 5.20 16.45
CA ALA A 395 -3.54 6.59 16.64
C ALA A 395 -4.47 7.42 17.55
N PRO A 396 -5.81 7.41 17.39
CA PRO A 396 -6.71 8.14 18.29
C PRO A 396 -6.74 7.55 19.70
N ILE A 397 -6.61 6.23 19.87
CA ILE A 397 -6.54 5.57 21.19
C ILE A 397 -5.29 6.02 21.95
N VAL A 398 -4.15 6.01 21.26
CA VAL A 398 -2.86 6.49 21.80
C VAL A 398 -2.96 7.96 22.19
N ALA A 399 -3.45 8.82 21.28
CA ALA A 399 -3.60 10.25 21.54
C ALA A 399 -4.52 10.54 22.74
N ALA A 400 -5.66 9.85 22.83
CA ALA A 400 -6.63 10.02 23.92
C ALA A 400 -6.11 9.55 25.29
N SER A 401 -5.08 8.70 25.31
CA SER A 401 -4.46 8.22 26.56
C SER A 401 -3.42 9.18 27.13
N ILE A 402 -2.92 10.14 26.34
CA ILE A 402 -1.92 11.10 26.78
C ILE A 402 -2.61 12.26 27.50
N VAL A 403 -2.25 12.46 28.77
CA VAL A 403 -2.81 13.51 29.62
C VAL A 403 -2.08 14.84 29.36
N SER A 404 -2.85 15.83 28.93
CA SER A 404 -2.39 17.21 28.73
C SER A 404 -2.53 18.01 30.02
N ASP A 405 -1.40 18.36 30.63
CA ASP A 405 -1.23 19.37 31.68
C ASP A 405 -2.20 19.32 32.88
N ASP A 406 -2.58 18.12 33.30
CA ASP A 406 -3.30 17.91 34.57
C ASP A 406 -2.30 17.72 35.73
N ALA A 407 -2.16 18.76 36.57
CA ALA A 407 -1.31 18.69 37.75
C ALA A 407 -1.79 17.67 38.81
N ALA A 408 -3.03 17.20 38.73
CA ALA A 408 -3.58 16.18 39.62
C ALA A 408 -3.29 14.76 39.14
N PHE A 409 -2.88 14.58 37.88
CA PHE A 409 -2.56 13.27 37.34
C PHE A 409 -1.23 12.76 37.90
N SER A 410 -1.24 11.52 38.38
CA SER A 410 -0.05 10.78 38.77
C SER A 410 -0.25 9.31 38.45
N ILE A 411 0.80 8.65 37.94
CA ILE A 411 0.79 7.21 37.69
C ILE A 411 0.59 6.37 38.96
N GLN A 412 0.78 6.96 40.14
CA GLN A 412 0.54 6.32 41.43
C GLN A 412 -0.93 6.43 41.88
N ASN A 413 -1.72 7.28 41.23
CA ASN A 413 -3.14 7.38 41.50
C ASN A 413 -3.84 6.09 41.07
N SER A 414 -5.00 5.82 41.68
CA SER A 414 -5.84 4.72 41.26
C SER A 414 -6.90 5.20 40.28
N PRO A 415 -7.16 4.47 39.17
CA PRO A 415 -8.26 4.80 38.27
C PRO A 415 -9.63 4.42 38.87
N PHE A 416 -9.66 3.71 39.99
CA PHE A 416 -10.87 3.28 40.64
C PHE A 416 -11.30 4.26 41.75
N PRO A 417 -12.60 4.57 41.86
CA PRO A 417 -13.09 5.47 42.89
C PRO A 417 -12.77 4.92 44.27
N THR A 418 -12.37 5.82 45.17
CA THR A 418 -12.15 5.47 46.58
C THR A 418 -13.49 5.16 47.21
N THR A 419 -13.84 3.88 47.26
CA THR A 419 -14.95 3.45 48.11
C THR A 419 -14.44 3.60 49.54
N ALA A 420 -15.00 4.55 50.28
CA ALA A 420 -14.69 4.72 51.69
C ALA A 420 -14.73 3.34 52.36
N ARG A 421 -13.65 2.98 53.06
CA ARG A 421 -13.59 1.74 53.86
C ARG A 421 -14.71 1.81 54.89
N LEU A 422 -15.91 1.37 54.50
CA LEU A 422 -16.98 1.12 55.44
C LEU A 422 -16.41 0.04 56.36
N HIS A 423 -16.11 0.46 57.58
CA HIS A 423 -15.77 -0.38 58.72
C HIS A 423 -16.99 -1.25 59.06
N ASP A 424 -17.39 -2.11 58.14
CA ASP A 424 -18.23 -3.24 58.50
C ASP A 424 -17.33 -4.23 59.21
N SER A 425 -17.69 -4.50 60.46
CA SER A 425 -17.04 -5.39 61.43
C SER A 425 -16.91 -6.86 60.99
N THR A 426 -17.14 -7.15 59.71
CA THR A 426 -16.86 -8.44 59.04
C THR A 426 -15.47 -8.50 58.40
N SER A 427 -14.68 -7.42 58.46
CA SER A 427 -13.32 -7.31 57.88
C SER A 427 -12.23 -8.24 58.50
N ALA A 428 -12.60 -9.16 59.37
CA ALA A 428 -11.68 -10.03 60.12
C ALA A 428 -11.11 -11.23 59.31
N LYS A 429 -11.34 -11.32 57.99
CA LYS A 429 -10.98 -12.49 57.18
C LYS A 429 -10.06 -12.25 55.97
N ASP A 430 -9.68 -11.00 55.68
CA ASP A 430 -8.79 -10.72 54.55
C ASP A 430 -7.34 -10.60 55.04
N PRO A 431 -6.47 -11.62 54.82
CA PRO A 431 -5.09 -11.59 55.30
C PRO A 431 -4.27 -10.51 54.60
N PHE A 432 -4.63 -10.11 53.38
CA PHE A 432 -3.88 -9.11 52.60
C PHE A 432 -4.06 -7.69 53.14
N LEU A 433 -5.14 -7.40 53.88
CA LEU A 433 -5.30 -6.10 54.55
C LEU A 433 -4.26 -5.85 55.66
N SER A 434 -3.58 -6.90 56.12
CA SER A 434 -2.49 -6.78 57.10
C SER A 434 -1.14 -6.43 56.47
N LEU A 435 -1.03 -6.54 55.15
CA LEU A 435 0.21 -6.27 54.43
C LEU A 435 0.37 -4.78 54.13
N PRO A 436 1.61 -4.25 54.17
CA PRO A 436 1.92 -2.94 53.63
C PRO A 436 1.62 -2.86 52.12
N PRO A 437 1.25 -1.67 51.58
CA PRO A 437 0.99 -1.46 50.15
C PRO A 437 2.14 -1.91 49.24
N GLU A 438 3.38 -1.79 49.71
CA GLU A 438 4.58 -2.17 48.94
C GLU A 438 4.61 -3.69 48.67
N LEU A 439 4.23 -4.51 49.67
CA LEU A 439 4.15 -5.96 49.50
C LEU A 439 2.99 -6.35 48.59
N ILE A 440 1.87 -5.62 48.67
CA ILE A 440 0.72 -5.81 47.78
C ILE A 440 1.14 -5.53 46.33
N HIS A 441 1.88 -4.44 46.08
CA HIS A 441 2.39 -4.12 44.74
C HIS A 441 3.36 -5.19 44.20
N ILE A 442 4.25 -5.71 45.05
CA ILE A 442 5.16 -6.81 44.66
C ILE A 442 4.37 -8.05 44.24
N ILE A 443 3.31 -8.40 44.97
CA ILE A 443 2.43 -9.53 44.61
C ILE A 443 1.79 -9.28 43.25
N ILE A 444 1.18 -8.11 43.06
CA ILE A 444 0.46 -7.78 41.82
C ILE A 444 1.40 -7.78 40.60
N TRP A 445 2.63 -7.29 40.74
CA TRP A 445 3.60 -7.24 39.64
C TRP A 445 4.06 -8.63 39.14
N GLN A 446 3.76 -9.70 39.85
CA GLN A 446 4.07 -11.07 39.41
C GLN A 446 2.89 -11.74 38.69
N LEU A 447 1.72 -11.11 38.69
CA LEU A 447 0.48 -11.71 38.22
C LEU A 447 0.07 -11.18 36.85
N ASP A 448 -0.70 -11.99 36.14
CA ASP A 448 -1.33 -11.60 34.88
C ASP A 448 -2.69 -10.93 35.13
N SER A 449 -3.24 -10.26 34.11
CA SER A 449 -4.52 -9.56 34.23
C SER A 449 -5.69 -10.41 34.77
N PRO A 450 -5.86 -11.72 34.44
CA PRO A 450 -6.96 -12.52 34.97
C PRO A 450 -6.81 -12.78 36.48
N ASP A 451 -5.59 -13.04 36.93
CA ASP A 451 -5.30 -13.30 38.35
C ASP A 451 -5.48 -12.04 39.19
N ILE A 452 -5.06 -10.88 38.65
CA ILE A 452 -5.31 -9.59 39.27
C ILE A 452 -6.82 -9.35 39.38
N ALA A 453 -7.60 -9.62 38.33
CA ALA A 453 -9.05 -9.48 38.38
C ALA A 453 -9.69 -10.39 39.44
N ALA A 454 -9.26 -11.66 39.53
CA ALA A 454 -9.71 -12.59 40.55
C ALA A 454 -9.36 -12.15 41.98
N LEU A 455 -8.17 -11.59 42.18
CA LEU A 455 -7.76 -11.01 43.47
C LEU A 455 -8.59 -9.80 43.87
N ARG A 456 -8.93 -8.93 42.91
CA ARG A 456 -9.80 -7.77 43.15
C ARG A 456 -11.22 -8.18 43.58
N LEU A 457 -11.71 -9.30 43.08
CA LEU A 457 -13.02 -9.84 43.47
C LEU A 457 -12.99 -10.54 44.83
N SER A 458 -11.85 -11.13 45.21
CA SER A 458 -11.72 -11.97 46.42
C SER A 458 -11.18 -11.23 47.64
N SER A 459 -10.42 -10.15 47.46
CA SER A 459 -9.78 -9.38 48.54
C SER A 459 -9.91 -7.87 48.33
N ARG A 460 -10.26 -7.16 49.40
CA ARG A 460 -10.40 -5.69 49.36
C ARG A 460 -9.05 -4.98 49.32
N ALA A 461 -7.96 -5.66 49.65
CA ALA A 461 -6.61 -5.11 49.62
C ALA A 461 -6.19 -4.67 48.21
N PHE A 462 -6.77 -5.26 47.16
CA PHE A 462 -6.43 -5.00 45.75
C PHE A 462 -7.39 -4.02 45.06
N THR A 463 -8.26 -3.34 45.80
CA THR A 463 -9.24 -2.40 45.21
C THR A 463 -8.57 -1.16 44.61
N HIS A 464 -7.52 -0.68 45.27
CA HIS A 464 -6.73 0.48 44.86
C HIS A 464 -5.43 0.02 44.19
N LEU A 465 -5.43 0.07 42.86
CA LEU A 465 -4.26 -0.27 42.04
C LEU A 465 -3.72 0.99 41.36
N PRO A 466 -2.39 1.18 41.30
CA PRO A 466 -1.77 2.35 40.67
C PRO A 466 -1.86 2.25 39.14
N ILE A 467 -2.05 3.39 38.45
CA ILE A 467 -2.08 3.46 36.98
C ILE A 467 -0.83 2.83 36.33
N SER A 468 0.33 2.94 36.97
CA SER A 468 1.59 2.31 36.51
C SER A 468 1.52 0.79 36.35
N LEU A 469 0.59 0.11 37.03
CA LEU A 469 0.37 -1.33 36.86
C LEU A 469 0.00 -1.68 35.42
N TRP A 470 -0.82 -0.88 34.76
CA TRP A 470 -1.27 -1.17 33.40
C TRP A 470 -0.19 -0.96 32.36
N HIS A 471 0.82 -0.11 32.65
CA HIS A 471 2.04 -0.08 31.83
C HIS A 471 2.77 -1.41 31.89
N HIS A 472 2.97 -1.94 33.11
CA HIS A 472 3.60 -3.23 33.29
C HIS A 472 2.84 -4.35 32.56
N LEU A 473 1.51 -4.38 32.67
CA LEU A 473 0.68 -5.35 31.95
C LEU A 473 0.76 -5.19 30.44
N LEU A 474 0.73 -3.96 29.91
CA LEU A 474 0.91 -3.72 28.47
C LEU A 474 2.24 -4.26 27.96
N VAL A 475 3.35 -3.94 28.63
CA VAL A 475 4.69 -4.38 28.23
C VAL A 475 4.83 -5.90 28.31
N LYS A 476 4.19 -6.53 29.32
CA LYS A 476 4.25 -7.97 29.55
C LYS A 476 3.35 -8.77 28.59
N GLU A 477 2.10 -8.33 28.41
CA GLU A 477 1.07 -9.07 27.67
C GLU A 477 1.01 -8.68 26.18
N ILE A 478 1.47 -7.48 25.82
CA ILE A 478 1.48 -6.96 24.44
C ILE A 478 2.87 -6.33 24.16
N PRO A 479 3.95 -7.12 24.18
CA PRO A 479 5.30 -6.60 23.91
C PRO A 479 5.43 -5.97 22.52
N ALA A 480 4.58 -6.38 21.57
CA ALA A 480 4.50 -5.80 20.24
C ALA A 480 4.09 -4.30 20.23
N LEU A 481 3.49 -3.78 21.30
CA LEU A 481 3.20 -2.34 21.46
C LEU A 481 4.47 -1.61 21.91
N TYR A 482 5.43 -1.48 21.00
CA TYR A 482 6.74 -0.90 21.29
C TYR A 482 6.70 0.61 21.58
N GLU A 483 5.60 1.30 21.29
CA GLU A 483 5.36 2.69 21.72
C GLU A 483 5.45 2.86 23.24
N ALA A 484 5.15 1.79 24.00
CA ALA A 484 5.11 1.81 25.46
C ALA A 484 6.48 1.64 26.14
N TRP A 485 7.49 1.14 25.42
CA TRP A 485 8.79 0.79 26.02
C TRP A 485 10.02 1.16 25.16
N SER A 486 9.88 1.33 23.85
CA SER A 486 11.00 1.67 22.97
C SER A 486 11.46 3.11 23.22
N SER A 487 12.77 3.30 23.21
CA SER A 487 13.39 4.63 23.31
C SER A 487 13.20 5.44 22.04
N ASP A 488 13.10 4.76 20.90
CA ASP A 488 12.97 5.30 19.56
C ASP A 488 12.01 4.42 18.73
N PRO A 489 10.69 4.64 18.86
CA PRO A 489 9.68 3.90 18.12
C PRO A 489 9.50 4.44 16.69
N ALA A 490 10.27 5.45 16.27
CA ALA A 490 10.13 6.03 14.95
C ALA A 490 10.46 4.97 13.87
N PRO A 491 9.58 4.76 12.88
CA PRO A 491 9.83 3.79 11.83
C PRO A 491 11.07 4.15 11.02
N TYR A 492 11.84 3.13 10.60
CA TYR A 492 12.97 3.36 9.71
C TYR A 492 12.53 3.88 8.34
N TYR A 493 13.43 4.61 7.67
CA TYR A 493 13.15 5.38 6.46
C TYR A 493 12.35 4.63 5.39
N TRP A 494 12.75 3.41 5.02
CA TRP A 494 12.11 2.67 3.93
C TRP A 494 10.69 2.22 4.24
N SER A 495 10.35 1.99 5.52
CA SER A 495 8.95 1.72 5.89
C SER A 495 8.04 2.93 5.71
N THR A 496 8.61 4.14 5.64
CA THR A 496 7.87 5.40 5.49
C THR A 496 7.61 5.80 4.03
N LEU A 497 7.96 4.96 3.06
CA LEU A 497 7.81 5.25 1.64
C LEU A 497 6.82 4.28 1.01
N LEU A 498 6.13 4.74 -0.03
CA LEU A 498 5.39 3.91 -0.95
C LEU A 498 6.26 3.65 -2.18
N ALA A 499 6.31 2.42 -2.65
CA ALA A 499 7.08 2.09 -3.86
C ALA A 499 6.52 2.80 -5.10
N THR A 500 5.20 2.95 -5.18
CA THR A 500 4.51 3.71 -6.23
C THR A 500 5.03 5.15 -6.35
N ASP A 501 5.27 5.80 -5.21
CA ASP A 501 5.75 7.19 -5.17
C ASP A 501 7.19 7.29 -5.68
N LEU A 502 8.04 6.32 -5.33
CA LEU A 502 9.42 6.26 -5.80
C LEU A 502 9.49 6.01 -7.31
N ILE A 503 8.65 5.11 -7.83
CA ILE A 503 8.53 4.85 -9.27
C ILE A 503 8.06 6.11 -10.00
N LYS A 504 7.03 6.78 -9.49
CA LYS A 504 6.52 8.03 -10.05
C LYS A 504 7.55 9.14 -9.99
N GLN A 505 8.27 9.27 -8.87
CA GLN A 505 9.36 10.22 -8.70
C GLN A 505 10.46 10.01 -9.74
N LYS A 506 10.84 8.76 -10.00
CA LYS A 506 11.78 8.44 -11.08
C LYS A 506 11.25 8.87 -12.44
N GLN A 507 10.00 8.51 -12.77
CA GLN A 507 9.39 8.83 -14.07
C GLN A 507 9.33 10.35 -14.30
N GLU A 508 8.91 11.12 -13.31
CA GLU A 508 8.84 12.59 -13.39
C GLU A 508 10.23 13.23 -13.45
N ARG A 509 11.20 12.71 -12.69
CA ARG A 509 12.59 13.14 -12.77
C ARG A 509 13.18 12.91 -14.17
N GLU A 510 12.91 11.74 -14.76
CA GLU A 510 13.34 11.43 -16.12
C GLU A 510 12.65 12.34 -17.15
N LYS A 511 11.35 12.61 -16.99
CA LYS A 511 10.63 13.58 -17.83
C LYS A 511 11.24 14.97 -17.72
N PHE A 512 11.56 15.42 -16.52
CA PHE A 512 12.20 16.71 -16.27
C PHE A 512 13.54 16.83 -16.98
N PHE A 513 14.42 15.83 -16.83
CA PHE A 513 15.71 15.86 -17.51
C PHE A 513 15.57 15.77 -19.03
N ARG A 514 14.64 14.97 -19.56
CA ARG A 514 14.33 14.96 -21.01
C ARG A 514 13.88 16.34 -21.51
N ASN A 515 13.02 17.01 -20.76
CA ASN A 515 12.54 18.36 -21.10
C ASN A 515 13.64 19.43 -21.03
N LEU A 516 14.74 19.17 -20.30
CA LEU A 516 15.90 20.06 -20.25
C LEU A 516 16.89 19.85 -21.39
N GLU A 517 16.88 18.71 -22.10
CA GLU A 517 17.86 18.40 -23.14
C GLU A 517 17.87 19.45 -24.27
N GLU A 518 16.70 19.84 -24.77
CA GLU A 518 16.54 20.86 -25.81
C GLU A 518 17.01 22.25 -25.32
N PRO A 519 16.50 22.80 -24.19
CA PRO A 519 17.00 24.06 -23.63
C PRO A 519 18.51 24.07 -23.41
N ILE A 520 19.09 22.99 -22.87
CA ILE A 520 20.54 22.87 -22.64
C ILE A 520 21.31 22.98 -23.97
N SER A 521 20.79 22.37 -25.05
CA SER A 521 21.42 22.44 -26.37
C SER A 521 21.40 23.86 -26.94
N ILE A 522 20.28 24.56 -26.81
CA ILE A 522 20.10 25.94 -27.29
C ILE A 522 21.02 26.89 -26.52
N ILE A 523 21.01 26.83 -25.18
CA ILE A 523 21.82 27.72 -24.34
C ILE A 523 23.32 27.51 -24.59
N ARG A 524 23.76 26.27 -24.82
CA ARG A 524 25.17 25.99 -25.19
C ARG A 524 25.57 26.58 -26.53
N GLN A 525 24.63 26.68 -27.48
CA GLN A 525 24.88 27.24 -28.81
C GLN A 525 24.83 28.77 -28.81
N ASP A 526 23.84 29.35 -28.14
CA ASP A 526 23.50 30.76 -28.26
C ASP A 526 24.14 31.63 -27.15
N MET A 527 24.41 31.06 -25.97
CA MET A 527 24.97 31.78 -24.81
C MET A 527 26.00 30.94 -24.03
N PRO A 528 27.14 30.58 -24.65
CA PRO A 528 28.13 29.67 -24.06
C PRO A 528 28.75 30.21 -22.76
N GLU A 529 28.83 31.53 -22.57
CA GLU A 529 29.40 32.18 -21.39
C GLU A 529 28.65 31.94 -20.09
N ILE A 530 27.33 31.73 -20.14
CA ILE A 530 26.47 31.45 -18.96
C ILE A 530 25.95 30.02 -18.93
N ALA A 531 26.22 29.23 -19.98
CA ALA A 531 25.64 27.91 -20.16
C ALA A 531 25.94 26.97 -18.98
N GLU A 532 27.17 26.96 -18.45
CA GLU A 532 27.53 26.06 -17.34
C GLU A 532 26.80 26.42 -16.03
N GLU A 533 26.64 27.73 -15.75
CA GLU A 533 25.95 28.21 -14.55
C GLU A 533 24.45 27.98 -14.65
N TRP A 534 23.85 28.27 -15.82
CA TRP A 534 22.45 28.00 -16.09
C TRP A 534 22.13 26.50 -16.04
N ILE A 535 22.97 25.63 -16.64
CA ILE A 535 22.79 24.18 -16.57
C ILE A 535 22.81 23.71 -15.12
N LYS A 536 23.73 24.22 -14.30
CA LYS A 536 23.84 23.83 -12.90
C LYS A 536 22.59 24.18 -12.10
N ASP A 537 22.01 25.35 -12.34
CA ASP A 537 20.79 25.80 -11.67
C ASP A 537 19.55 25.07 -12.21
N ALA A 538 19.39 25.01 -13.53
CA ALA A 538 18.28 24.34 -14.20
C ALA A 538 18.25 22.82 -13.96
N SER A 539 19.41 22.18 -13.76
CA SER A 539 19.49 20.74 -13.45
C SER A 539 19.19 20.39 -11.99
N MET A 540 18.87 21.39 -11.14
CA MET A 540 18.43 21.13 -9.77
C MET A 540 16.99 20.60 -9.76
N TRP A 541 16.85 19.28 -9.81
CA TRP A 541 15.56 18.62 -9.56
C TRP A 541 15.21 18.62 -8.07
N GLN A 542 14.00 19.05 -7.74
CA GLN A 542 13.42 18.91 -6.40
C GLN A 542 12.07 18.20 -6.52
N TRP A 543 11.91 17.13 -5.74
CA TRP A 543 10.62 16.47 -5.62
C TRP A 543 9.74 17.26 -4.64
N PRO A 544 8.51 17.64 -5.04
CA PRO A 544 7.56 18.24 -4.11
C PRO A 544 7.32 17.34 -2.90
N GLU A 545 7.00 17.92 -1.74
CA GLU A 545 6.61 17.13 -0.57
C GLU A 545 5.42 16.23 -0.93
N ASP A 546 5.58 14.93 -0.68
CA ASP A 546 4.60 13.92 -1.03
C ASP A 546 3.45 13.92 0.01
N PRO A 547 2.20 14.22 -0.39
CA PRO A 547 1.07 14.28 0.53
C PRO A 547 0.76 12.92 1.16
N ASP A 548 0.92 11.81 0.42
CA ASP A 548 0.57 10.47 0.90
C ASP A 548 1.54 10.01 1.98
N ARG A 549 2.83 10.31 1.78
CA ARG A 549 3.87 10.13 2.81
C ARG A 549 3.58 10.98 4.05
N ALA A 550 3.23 12.26 3.87
CA ALA A 550 2.95 13.15 4.99
C ALA A 550 1.76 12.67 5.82
N GLU A 551 0.71 12.14 5.18
CA GLU A 551 -0.42 11.51 5.86
C GLU A 551 -0.03 10.25 6.62
N MET A 552 0.74 9.35 5.98
CA MET A 552 1.20 8.14 6.64
C MET A 552 2.08 8.45 7.85
N LEU A 553 2.91 9.49 7.77
CA LEU A 553 3.76 9.93 8.87
C LEU A 553 2.95 10.43 10.09
N LYS A 554 1.72 10.94 9.90
CA LYS A 554 0.82 11.28 11.04
C LYS A 554 0.42 10.05 11.84
N LEU A 555 0.42 8.87 11.23
CA LEU A 555 0.12 7.58 11.86
C LEU A 555 1.37 6.90 12.43
N SER A 556 2.54 7.55 12.39
CA SER A 556 3.77 6.96 12.90
C SER A 556 3.66 6.67 14.39
N PRO A 557 4.16 5.51 14.84
CA PRO A 557 4.33 5.22 16.25
C PRO A 557 5.08 6.34 16.98
N ILE A 558 4.53 6.80 18.10
CA ILE A 558 5.14 7.82 18.95
C ILE A 558 5.55 7.23 20.29
N ARG A 559 6.62 7.79 20.87
CA ARG A 559 7.04 7.38 22.22
C ARG A 559 6.04 7.88 23.25
N LEU A 560 5.45 6.94 23.99
CA LEU A 560 4.50 7.26 25.05
C LEU A 560 5.25 7.82 26.28
N PRO A 561 4.90 9.03 26.75
CA PRO A 561 5.53 9.62 27.92
C PRO A 561 5.08 8.93 29.21
N TYR A 562 5.99 8.18 29.86
CA TYR A 562 5.67 7.34 31.01
C TYR A 562 4.83 8.00 32.11
N GLU A 563 5.20 9.22 32.52
CA GLU A 563 4.54 9.95 33.60
C GLU A 563 3.25 10.67 33.17
N ARG A 564 3.00 10.78 31.86
CA ARG A 564 1.85 11.54 31.30
C ARG A 564 0.84 10.65 30.56
N THR A 565 1.09 9.35 30.46
CA THR A 565 0.16 8.42 29.82
C THR A 565 -0.76 7.79 30.87
N ASN A 566 -2.08 7.87 30.63
CA ASN A 566 -3.06 7.11 31.38
C ASN A 566 -3.05 5.64 30.90
N TRP A 567 -2.13 4.87 31.46
CA TRP A 567 -1.91 3.47 31.11
C TRP A 567 -3.14 2.59 31.33
N TYR A 568 -4.00 2.90 32.31
CA TYR A 568 -5.25 2.18 32.53
C TYR A 568 -6.21 2.34 31.35
N GLN A 569 -6.42 3.58 30.91
CA GLN A 569 -7.26 3.89 29.77
C GLN A 569 -6.71 3.23 28.51
N LEU A 570 -5.40 3.36 28.25
CA LEU A 570 -4.77 2.75 27.09
C LEU A 570 -4.95 1.22 27.07
N TYR A 571 -4.66 0.54 28.18
CA TYR A 571 -4.83 -0.91 28.28
C TYR A 571 -6.28 -1.33 28.05
N ARG A 572 -7.23 -0.64 28.70
CA ARG A 572 -8.67 -0.92 28.54
C ARG A 572 -9.14 -0.72 27.11
N ASP A 573 -8.73 0.37 26.48
CA ASP A 573 -9.21 0.74 25.15
C ASP A 573 -8.58 -0.16 24.08
N ILE A 574 -7.32 -0.60 24.23
CA ILE A 574 -6.71 -1.61 23.36
C ILE A 574 -7.38 -2.98 23.54
N THR A 575 -7.56 -3.43 24.78
CA THR A 575 -8.15 -4.75 25.05
C THR A 575 -9.62 -4.82 24.65
N GLY A 576 -10.38 -3.73 24.83
CA GLY A 576 -11.77 -3.62 24.41
C GLY A 576 -11.96 -3.59 22.89
N ASN A 577 -10.98 -3.07 22.14
CA ASN A 577 -11.01 -2.94 20.68
C ASN A 577 -10.08 -3.94 19.97
N ARG A 578 -9.69 -5.05 20.62
CA ARG A 578 -8.66 -5.97 20.10
C ARG A 578 -9.00 -6.55 18.72
N GLU A 579 -10.27 -6.86 18.46
CA GLU A 579 -10.70 -7.42 17.18
C GLU A 579 -10.82 -6.37 16.07
N SER A 580 -11.08 -5.11 16.40
CA SER A 580 -11.16 -4.03 15.41
C SER A 580 -9.77 -3.48 15.05
N LEU A 581 -8.80 -3.55 15.97
CA LEU A 581 -7.41 -3.12 15.74
C LEU A 581 -6.63 -4.15 14.89
N LYS A 582 -7.02 -4.32 13.62
CA LYS A 582 -6.46 -5.31 12.71
C LYS A 582 -4.95 -5.19 12.55
N GLY A 583 -4.44 -3.97 12.38
CA GLY A 583 -2.99 -3.72 12.27
C GLY A 583 -2.22 -4.11 13.53
N LEU A 584 -2.79 -3.87 14.73
CA LEU A 584 -2.15 -4.29 15.99
C LEU A 584 -2.20 -5.81 16.17
N LYS A 585 -3.32 -6.44 15.80
CA LYS A 585 -3.45 -7.90 15.75
C LYS A 585 -2.40 -8.51 14.81
N ASN A 586 -2.18 -7.91 13.64
CA ASN A 586 -1.13 -8.32 12.72
C ASN A 586 0.27 -8.13 13.33
N ARG A 587 0.51 -6.97 13.96
CA ARG A 587 1.78 -6.67 14.62
C ARG A 587 2.14 -7.69 15.69
N VAL A 588 1.18 -8.11 16.52
CA VAL A 588 1.39 -9.14 17.55
C VAL A 588 1.80 -10.47 16.91
N ARG A 589 1.11 -10.91 15.86
CA ARG A 589 1.47 -12.12 15.12
C ARG A 589 2.88 -12.05 14.53
N ILE A 590 3.23 -10.92 13.91
CA ILE A 590 4.56 -10.72 13.31
C ILE A 590 5.64 -10.66 14.39
N TRP A 591 5.34 -10.07 15.55
CA TRP A 591 6.25 -10.04 16.70
C TRP A 591 6.63 -11.47 17.13
N ASP A 592 5.67 -12.38 17.23
CA ASP A 592 5.94 -13.79 17.58
C ASP A 592 6.84 -14.49 16.54
N ALA A 593 6.67 -14.19 15.25
CA ALA A 593 7.55 -14.68 14.20
C ALA A 593 8.98 -14.10 14.33
N VAL A 594 9.07 -12.79 14.60
CA VAL A 594 10.35 -12.10 14.80
C VAL A 594 11.11 -12.60 16.03
N VAL A 595 10.42 -12.92 17.13
CA VAL A 595 11.06 -13.49 18.32
C VAL A 595 11.68 -14.84 17.99
N GLN A 596 11.01 -15.70 17.21
CA GLN A 596 11.60 -16.98 16.74
C GLN A 596 12.88 -16.77 15.92
N ILE A 597 12.89 -15.76 15.04
CA ILE A 597 14.09 -15.37 14.27
C ILE A 597 15.21 -14.93 15.22
N ILE A 598 14.90 -14.09 16.20
CA ILE A 598 15.89 -13.59 17.17
C ILE A 598 16.47 -14.71 18.01
N ASP A 599 15.64 -15.65 18.46
CA ASP A 599 16.09 -16.85 19.19
C ASP A 599 17.03 -17.70 18.32
N ALA A 600 16.72 -17.85 17.03
CA ALA A 600 17.58 -18.53 16.08
C ALA A 600 18.92 -17.80 15.86
N ILE A 601 18.91 -16.46 15.83
CA ILE A 601 20.14 -15.64 15.76
C ILE A 601 20.99 -15.84 17.02
N GLN A 602 20.38 -15.84 18.20
CA GLN A 602 21.11 -16.10 19.46
C GLN A 602 21.75 -17.49 19.47
N ALA A 603 21.02 -18.51 19.03
CA ALA A 603 21.54 -19.87 18.91
C ALA A 603 22.71 -19.93 17.91
N PHE A 604 22.54 -19.36 16.71
CA PHE A 604 23.55 -19.32 15.66
C PHE A 604 24.85 -18.65 16.12
N ARG A 605 24.77 -17.48 16.76
CA ARG A 605 25.94 -16.77 17.30
C ARG A 605 26.56 -17.51 18.50
N GLY A 606 25.75 -18.20 19.30
CA GLY A 606 26.22 -19.04 20.40
C GLY A 606 27.08 -20.21 19.91
N GLU A 607 26.74 -20.81 18.76
CA GLU A 607 27.52 -21.86 18.11
C GLU A 607 28.88 -21.33 17.62
N GLU A 608 28.91 -20.17 16.97
CA GLU A 608 30.15 -19.56 16.44
C GLU A 608 31.17 -19.22 17.53
N VAL A 609 30.73 -18.86 18.74
CA VAL A 609 31.64 -18.54 19.85
C VAL A 609 32.30 -19.79 20.45
N LEU A 610 31.70 -20.97 20.24
CA LEU A 610 32.20 -22.25 20.78
C LEU A 610 33.15 -22.98 19.81
N THR A 611 33.15 -22.59 18.52
CA THR A 611 34.06 -23.09 17.48
C THR A 611 35.30 -22.21 17.34
#